data_AF-A0A442WB15-F1
#
_entry.id   AF-A0A442WB15-F1
#
_cell.length_a   1.000
_cell.length_b   1.000
_cell.length_c   1.000
_cell.angle_alpha   90.00
_cell.angle_beta   90.00
_cell.angle_gamma   90.00
#
_symmetry.space_group_name_H-M   'P 1'
#
loop_
_entity.id
_entity.type
_entity.pdbx_description
1 polymer ?
#
loop_
_entity_poly.entity_id
_entity_poly.type
_entity_poly.pdbx_seq_one_letter_code
_entity_poly.pdbx_strand_id
1 'polypeptide(L)'
;MVEPREKRIPIMFSEGELADIDEWRFSNRLATRADAVRRLCKIGILVKNEFEQVVDSASAGVELLSDQATELNNIYRQMFTRETADLTYGASEVSDILSFAGQQADLAQRGMTGLHTMIVTIYNVIAAIVDARSIRSGIKESEKRLAEANAAAERADAKKAERDENPLSQHRYVDLADVA
;
A
#
# COMPACT_ATOMS: atom_id res chain seq x y z
N MET A 1 -32.83 -9.69 -13.92
CA MET A 1 -33.13 -10.98 -13.23
C MET A 1 -31.84 -11.59 -12.71
N VAL A 2 -31.89 -12.29 -11.57
CA VAL A 2 -30.76 -13.10 -11.06
C VAL A 2 -30.80 -14.41 -11.83
N GLU A 3 -29.68 -14.83 -12.42
CA GLU A 3 -29.60 -16.14 -13.07
C GLU A 3 -29.83 -17.22 -12.00
N PRO A 4 -30.78 -18.16 -12.22
CA PRO A 4 -31.11 -19.15 -11.21
C PRO A 4 -29.88 -19.98 -10.81
N ARG A 5 -29.72 -20.22 -9.51
CA ARG A 5 -28.60 -20.99 -8.94
C ARG A 5 -28.83 -22.49 -9.17
N GLU A 6 -28.64 -22.95 -10.40
CA GLU A 6 -29.00 -24.32 -10.81
C GLU A 6 -27.83 -25.31 -10.64
N LYS A 7 -26.60 -24.84 -10.71
CA LYS A 7 -25.41 -25.69 -10.63
C LYS A 7 -25.05 -26.02 -9.18
N ARG A 8 -25.05 -27.31 -8.85
CA ARG A 8 -24.61 -27.85 -7.55
C ARG A 8 -23.23 -28.48 -7.70
N ILE A 9 -22.35 -28.23 -6.73
CA ILE A 9 -21.02 -28.84 -6.67
C ILE A 9 -20.97 -29.63 -5.36
N PRO A 10 -21.01 -30.98 -5.38
CA PRO A 10 -20.78 -31.79 -4.20
C PRO A 10 -19.29 -31.75 -3.84
N ILE A 11 -18.98 -31.34 -2.62
CA ILE A 11 -17.61 -31.25 -2.09
C ILE A 11 -17.62 -31.91 -0.72
N MET A 12 -16.59 -32.70 -0.42
CA MET A 12 -16.36 -33.28 0.90
C MET A 12 -15.39 -32.38 1.66
N PHE A 13 -15.71 -32.09 2.92
CA PHE A 13 -14.85 -31.36 3.84
C PHE A 13 -14.53 -32.26 5.03
N SER A 14 -13.34 -32.11 5.59
CA SER A 14 -12.98 -32.65 6.89
C SER A 14 -13.76 -31.95 8.02
N GLU A 15 -13.78 -32.55 9.20
CA GLU A 15 -14.43 -31.96 10.38
C GLU A 15 -13.80 -30.61 10.77
N GLY A 16 -12.48 -30.49 10.68
CA GLY A 16 -11.75 -29.25 10.98
C GLY A 16 -12.13 -28.12 10.02
N GLU A 17 -12.14 -28.38 8.71
CA GLU A 17 -12.53 -27.38 7.71
C GLU A 17 -13.98 -26.90 7.90
N LEU A 18 -14.89 -27.81 8.28
CA LEU A 18 -16.28 -27.44 8.58
C LEU A 18 -16.37 -26.58 9.83
N ALA A 19 -15.57 -26.87 10.86
CA ALA A 19 -15.50 -26.06 12.07
C ALA A 19 -14.99 -24.64 11.77
N ASP A 20 -13.95 -24.50 10.96
CA ASP A 20 -13.41 -23.20 10.55
C ASP A 20 -14.43 -22.37 9.75
N ILE A 21 -15.15 -23.00 8.81
CA ILE A 21 -16.22 -22.34 8.04
C ILE A 21 -17.36 -21.91 8.97
N ASP A 22 -17.72 -22.75 9.95
CA ASP A 22 -18.78 -22.44 10.90
C ASP A 22 -18.39 -21.28 11.81
N GLU A 23 -17.17 -21.29 12.36
CA GLU A 23 -16.64 -20.21 13.19
C GLU A 23 -16.63 -18.89 12.41
N TRP A 24 -16.06 -18.90 11.20
CA TRP A 24 -16.04 -17.71 10.36
C TRP A 24 -17.45 -17.21 10.02
N ARG A 25 -18.38 -18.13 9.70
CA ARG A 25 -19.80 -17.79 9.47
C ARG A 25 -20.40 -17.08 10.69
N PHE A 26 -20.19 -17.61 11.89
CA PHE A 26 -20.80 -17.08 13.11
C PHE A 26 -20.20 -15.72 13.47
N SER A 27 -18.87 -15.60 13.43
CA SER A 27 -18.16 -14.34 13.62
C SER A 27 -18.64 -13.25 12.65
N ASN A 28 -18.99 -13.60 11.42
CA ASN A 28 -19.48 -12.67 10.39
C ASN A 28 -21.01 -12.67 10.21
N ARG A 29 -21.76 -13.29 11.13
CA ARG A 29 -23.24 -13.32 11.16
C ARG A 29 -23.90 -13.81 9.86
N LEU A 30 -23.29 -14.78 9.19
CA LEU A 30 -23.83 -15.35 7.95
C LEU A 30 -24.83 -16.46 8.25
N ALA A 31 -25.96 -16.48 7.54
CA ALA A 31 -27.05 -17.41 7.85
C ALA A 31 -26.74 -18.87 7.48
N THR A 32 -25.96 -19.11 6.42
CA THR A 32 -25.76 -20.47 5.87
C THR A 32 -24.30 -20.74 5.53
N ARG A 33 -23.86 -21.99 5.71
CA ARG A 33 -22.53 -22.46 5.28
C ARG A 33 -22.29 -22.21 3.79
N ALA A 34 -23.32 -22.40 2.96
CA ALA A 34 -23.23 -22.16 1.52
C ALA A 34 -23.02 -20.68 1.16
N ASP A 35 -23.55 -19.74 1.94
CA ASP A 35 -23.23 -18.32 1.74
C ASP A 35 -21.79 -18.03 2.18
N ALA A 36 -21.37 -18.63 3.30
CA ALA A 36 -20.02 -18.47 3.81
C ALA A 36 -18.95 -18.95 2.82
N VAL A 37 -19.08 -20.19 2.33
CA VAL A 37 -18.17 -20.77 1.33
C VAL A 37 -18.09 -19.90 0.08
N ARG A 38 -19.22 -19.38 -0.42
CA ARG A 38 -19.20 -18.52 -1.61
C ARG A 38 -18.47 -17.20 -1.36
N ARG A 39 -18.65 -16.57 -0.19
CA ARG A 39 -17.91 -15.35 0.16
C ARG A 39 -16.42 -15.64 0.28
N LEU A 40 -16.04 -16.71 0.96
CA LEU A 40 -14.65 -17.15 1.08
C LEU A 40 -14.02 -17.40 -0.29
N CYS A 41 -14.72 -18.08 -1.22
CA CYS A 41 -14.24 -18.26 -2.59
C CYS A 41 -14.04 -16.92 -3.31
N LYS A 42 -14.95 -15.96 -3.13
CA LYS A 42 -14.83 -14.63 -3.75
C LYS A 42 -13.68 -13.82 -3.17
N ILE A 43 -13.52 -13.85 -1.85
CA ILE A 43 -12.38 -13.25 -1.16
C ILE A 43 -11.08 -13.89 -1.65
N GLY A 44 -11.03 -15.22 -1.75
CA GLY A 44 -9.85 -15.94 -2.24
C GLY A 44 -9.45 -15.57 -3.67
N ILE A 45 -10.43 -15.44 -4.58
CA ILE A 45 -10.16 -14.95 -5.96
C ILE A 45 -9.66 -13.51 -5.94
N LEU A 46 -10.29 -12.66 -5.14
CA LEU A 46 -9.92 -11.25 -5.05
C LEU A 46 -8.50 -11.07 -4.50
N VAL A 47 -8.19 -11.73 -3.39
CA VAL A 47 -6.85 -11.73 -2.80
C VAL A 47 -5.85 -12.28 -3.82
N LYS A 48 -6.14 -13.39 -4.51
CA LYS A 48 -5.22 -13.91 -5.52
C LYS A 48 -4.88 -12.88 -6.60
N ASN A 49 -5.87 -12.11 -7.07
CA ASN A 49 -5.66 -11.17 -8.17
C ASN A 49 -4.95 -9.88 -7.74
N GLU A 50 -5.26 -9.36 -6.54
CA GLU A 50 -4.78 -8.05 -6.10
C GLU A 50 -3.56 -8.12 -5.17
N PHE A 51 -3.36 -9.24 -4.47
CA PHE A 51 -2.35 -9.34 -3.41
C PHE A 51 -0.93 -9.47 -3.96
N GLU A 52 -0.76 -10.02 -5.17
CA GLU A 52 0.55 -10.12 -5.83
C GLU A 52 1.18 -8.73 -6.01
N GLN A 53 0.42 -7.77 -6.53
CA GLN A 53 0.88 -6.39 -6.70
C GLN A 53 1.25 -5.73 -5.35
N VAL A 54 0.51 -6.04 -4.28
CA VAL A 54 0.80 -5.51 -2.94
C VAL A 54 2.09 -6.11 -2.39
N VAL A 55 2.31 -7.41 -2.57
CA VAL A 55 3.56 -8.08 -2.15
C VAL A 55 4.75 -7.53 -2.92
N ASP A 56 4.63 -7.36 -4.24
CA ASP A 56 5.70 -6.80 -5.07
C ASP A 56 6.03 -5.37 -4.63
N SER A 57 5.01 -4.54 -4.44
CA SER A 57 5.19 -3.15 -4.01
C SER A 57 5.76 -3.05 -2.59
N ALA A 58 5.34 -3.95 -1.69
CA ALA A 58 5.88 -4.02 -0.33
C ALA A 58 7.35 -4.43 -0.34
N SER A 59 7.69 -5.44 -1.14
CA SER A 59 9.06 -5.94 -1.25
C SER A 59 9.99 -4.87 -1.82
N ALA A 60 9.58 -4.21 -2.92
CA ALA A 60 10.32 -3.08 -3.48
C ALA A 60 10.49 -1.93 -2.48
N GLY A 61 9.45 -1.63 -1.68
CA GLY A 61 9.52 -0.61 -0.63
C GLY A 61 10.52 -0.97 0.48
N VAL A 62 10.56 -2.24 0.90
CA VAL A 62 11.51 -2.72 1.91
C VAL A 62 12.94 -2.74 1.37
N GLU A 63 13.16 -3.18 0.14
CA GLU A 63 14.47 -3.17 -0.51
C GLU A 63 15.01 -1.73 -0.61
N LEU A 64 14.20 -0.79 -1.10
CA LEU A 64 14.58 0.62 -1.18
C LEU A 64 14.95 1.19 0.19
N LEU A 65 14.14 0.92 1.22
CA LEU A 65 14.42 1.38 2.59
C LEU A 65 15.70 0.76 3.16
N SER A 66 15.96 -0.51 2.88
CA SER A 66 17.16 -1.22 3.33
C SER A 66 18.43 -0.67 2.66
N ASP A 67 18.37 -0.41 1.36
CA ASP A 67 19.45 0.21 0.60
C ASP A 67 19.74 1.61 1.12
N GLN A 68 18.69 2.41 1.34
CA GLN A 68 18.81 3.76 1.90
C GLN A 68 19.41 3.76 3.32
N ALA A 69 18.97 2.85 4.19
CA ALA A 69 19.53 2.72 5.54
C ALA A 69 21.03 2.36 5.50
N THR A 70 21.44 1.51 4.54
CA THR A 70 22.84 1.15 4.33
C THR A 70 23.65 2.34 3.83
N GLU A 71 23.12 3.10 2.88
CA GLU A 71 23.77 4.30 2.33
C GLU A 71 23.94 5.39 3.41
N LEU A 72 22.89 5.69 4.18
CA LEU A 72 22.96 6.65 5.28
C LEU A 72 23.98 6.23 6.33
N ASN A 73 24.06 4.94 6.66
CA ASN A 73 25.06 4.43 7.59
C ASN A 73 26.49 4.54 7.03
N ASN A 74 26.68 4.35 5.72
CA ASN A 74 27.98 4.53 5.07
C ASN A 74 28.40 6.00 5.06
N ILE A 75 27.48 6.92 4.74
CA ILE A 75 27.71 8.38 4.83
C ILE A 75 28.09 8.75 6.27
N TYR A 76 27.30 8.30 7.25
CA TYR A 76 27.59 8.54 8.67
C TYR A 76 28.99 8.03 9.06
N ARG A 77 29.37 6.82 8.64
CA ARG A 77 30.72 6.28 8.91
C ARG A 77 31.82 7.10 8.26
N GLN A 78 31.63 7.61 7.05
CA GLN A 78 32.61 8.45 6.36
C GLN A 78 32.75 9.82 7.02
N MET A 79 31.64 10.40 7.51
CA MET A 79 31.66 11.69 8.21
C MET A 79 32.34 11.60 9.58
N PHE A 80 32.13 10.51 10.31
CA PHE A 80 32.59 10.36 11.70
C PHE A 80 33.78 9.38 11.82
N THR A 81 34.83 9.56 11.03
CA THR A 81 36.10 8.83 11.18
C THR A 81 37.06 9.54 12.11
N ARG A 82 38.10 8.83 12.60
CA ARG A 82 39.17 9.46 13.40
C ARG A 82 39.95 10.53 12.63
N GLU A 83 40.00 10.44 11.31
CA GLU A 83 40.71 11.39 10.44
C GLU A 83 39.88 12.64 10.16
N THR A 84 38.55 12.54 10.19
CA THR A 84 37.62 13.67 10.01
C THR A 84 37.17 14.30 11.32
N ALA A 85 37.55 13.73 12.47
CA ALA A 85 37.12 14.18 13.80
C ALA A 85 37.50 15.64 14.13
N ASP A 86 38.60 16.13 13.56
CA ASP A 86 39.08 17.51 13.75
C ASP A 86 38.71 18.44 12.58
N LEU A 87 38.00 17.94 11.56
CA LEU A 87 37.54 18.76 10.44
C LEU A 87 36.26 19.51 10.82
N THR A 88 36.30 20.84 10.69
CA THR A 88 35.10 21.67 10.74
C THR A 88 34.42 21.63 9.37
N TYR A 89 33.33 20.87 9.24
CA TYR A 89 32.49 20.92 8.04
C TYR A 89 31.89 22.32 7.86
N GLY A 90 31.88 22.80 6.62
CA GLY A 90 31.17 24.03 6.26
C GLY A 90 29.66 23.83 6.34
N ALA A 91 28.91 24.91 6.61
CA ALA A 91 27.45 24.86 6.66
C ALA A 91 26.82 24.35 5.34
N SER A 92 27.46 24.64 4.19
CA SER A 92 27.03 24.16 2.87
C SER A 92 27.19 22.65 2.72
N GLU A 93 28.30 22.07 3.18
CA GLU A 93 28.58 20.63 3.06
C GLU A 93 27.60 19.83 3.93
N VAL A 94 27.29 20.32 5.14
CA VAL A 94 26.27 19.71 6.01
C VAL A 94 24.89 19.83 5.38
N SER A 95 24.58 20.98 4.76
CA SER A 95 23.30 21.21 4.07
C SER A 95 23.11 20.25 2.89
N ASP A 96 24.14 20.02 2.08
CA ASP A 96 24.07 19.12 0.93
C ASP A 96 23.75 17.68 1.37
N ILE A 97 24.44 17.20 2.42
CA ILE A 97 24.23 15.85 2.97
C ILE A 97 22.81 15.70 3.55
N LEU A 98 22.35 16.70 4.32
CA LEU A 98 20.99 16.69 4.87
C LEU A 98 19.93 16.78 3.76
N SER A 99 20.20 17.53 2.69
CA SER A 99 19.29 17.63 1.55
C SER A 99 19.16 16.29 0.81
N PHE A 100 20.27 15.58 0.61
CA PHE A 100 20.28 14.26 -0.01
C PHE A 100 19.52 13.25 0.86
N ALA A 101 19.81 13.20 2.16
CA ALA A 101 19.10 12.34 3.11
C ALA A 101 17.59 12.64 3.14
N GLY A 102 17.22 13.93 3.07
CA GLY A 102 15.82 14.37 3.00
C GLY A 102 15.11 13.91 1.73
N GLN A 103 15.75 14.01 0.56
CA GLN A 103 15.19 13.52 -0.70
C GLN A 103 14.97 12.00 -0.68
N GLN A 104 15.94 11.25 -0.14
CA GLN A 104 15.82 9.80 -0.02
C GLN A 104 14.68 9.40 0.94
N ALA A 105 14.59 10.05 2.10
CA ALA A 105 13.52 9.81 3.06
C ALA A 105 12.13 10.11 2.48
N ASP A 106 11.99 11.18 1.69
CA ASP A 106 10.74 11.52 1.01
C ASP A 106 10.33 10.47 -0.04
N LEU A 107 11.28 9.97 -0.84
CA LEU A 107 11.02 8.87 -1.78
C LEU A 107 10.52 7.61 -1.07
N ALA A 108 11.18 7.22 0.01
CA ALA A 108 10.79 6.08 0.82
C ALA A 108 9.40 6.26 1.46
N GLN A 109 9.15 7.44 2.04
CA GLN A 109 7.86 7.77 2.65
C GLN A 109 6.72 7.70 1.63
N ARG A 110 6.95 8.16 0.39
CA ARG A 110 5.97 8.06 -0.69
C ARG A 110 5.68 6.61 -1.06
N GLY A 111 6.71 5.77 -1.22
CA GLY A 111 6.54 4.34 -1.48
C GLY A 111 5.70 3.66 -0.39
N MET A 112 6.01 3.92 0.88
CA MET A 112 5.27 3.38 2.03
C MET A 112 3.82 3.87 2.10
N THR A 113 3.57 5.14 1.76
CA THR A 113 2.22 5.70 1.73
C THR A 113 1.38 5.05 0.62
N GLY A 114 1.98 4.81 -0.55
CA GLY A 114 1.35 4.08 -1.66
C GLY A 114 0.97 2.66 -1.24
N LEU A 115 1.91 1.94 -0.61
CA LEU A 115 1.66 0.60 -0.08
C LEU A 115 0.52 0.58 0.94
N HIS A 116 0.54 1.49 1.92
CA HIS A 116 -0.52 1.61 2.91
C HIS A 116 -1.88 1.82 2.27
N THR A 117 -1.94 2.69 1.26
CA THR A 117 -3.18 2.98 0.51
C THR A 117 -3.71 1.74 -0.21
N MET A 118 -2.85 0.94 -0.82
CA MET A 118 -3.24 -0.32 -1.48
C MET A 118 -3.79 -1.34 -0.47
N ILE A 119 -3.10 -1.52 0.66
CA ILE A 119 -3.53 -2.44 1.73
C ILE A 119 -4.91 -2.05 2.27
N VAL A 120 -5.10 -0.77 2.57
CA VAL A 120 -6.39 -0.24 3.07
C VAL A 120 -7.49 -0.42 2.01
N THR A 121 -7.17 -0.23 0.74
CA THR A 121 -8.13 -0.43 -0.36
C THR A 121 -8.58 -1.89 -0.44
N ILE A 122 -7.64 -2.85 -0.44
CA ILE A 122 -7.97 -4.28 -0.44
C ILE A 122 -8.80 -4.65 0.78
N TYR A 123 -8.42 -4.16 1.97
CA TYR A 123 -9.19 -4.39 3.19
C TYR A 123 -10.64 -3.90 3.05
N ASN A 124 -10.82 -2.66 2.59
CA ASN A 124 -12.15 -2.07 2.42
C ASN A 124 -13.00 -2.81 1.37
N VAL A 125 -12.35 -3.34 0.35
CA VAL A 125 -12.97 -4.18 -0.69
C VAL A 125 -13.44 -5.52 -0.10
N ILE A 126 -12.59 -6.19 0.69
CA ILE A 126 -12.94 -7.44 1.37
C ILE A 126 -14.07 -7.19 2.38
N ALA A 127 -13.96 -6.14 3.19
CA ALA A 127 -14.98 -5.76 4.18
C ALA A 127 -16.35 -5.55 3.53
N ALA A 128 -16.41 -4.94 2.33
CA ALA A 128 -17.66 -4.80 1.59
C ALA A 128 -18.30 -6.15 1.24
N ILE A 129 -17.50 -7.18 0.91
CA ILE A 129 -17.98 -8.54 0.63
C ILE A 129 -18.43 -9.23 1.91
N VAL A 130 -17.75 -9.00 3.03
CA VAL A 130 -18.07 -9.60 4.34
C VAL A 130 -19.35 -9.01 4.94
N ASP A 131 -19.47 -7.68 4.98
CA ASP A 131 -20.55 -6.99 5.68
C ASP A 131 -21.86 -6.93 4.89
N ALA A 132 -21.80 -7.17 3.58
CA ALA A 132 -22.99 -7.06 2.74
C ALA A 132 -24.08 -8.07 3.12
N ARG A 133 -25.33 -7.64 3.07
CA ARG A 133 -26.50 -8.54 3.24
C ARG A 133 -26.58 -9.63 2.17
N SER A 134 -25.98 -9.38 0.99
CA SER A 134 -25.89 -10.35 -0.08
C SER A 134 -24.52 -10.28 -0.77
N ILE A 135 -24.05 -11.41 -1.29
CA ILE A 135 -22.80 -11.47 -2.07
C ILE A 135 -22.82 -10.48 -3.25
N ARG A 136 -23.97 -10.37 -3.95
CA ARG A 136 -24.07 -9.49 -5.12
C ARG A 136 -23.89 -8.02 -4.76
N SER A 137 -24.54 -7.59 -3.67
CA SER A 137 -24.36 -6.21 -3.18
C SER A 137 -22.93 -5.98 -2.70
N GLY A 138 -22.31 -6.98 -2.06
CA GLY A 138 -20.91 -6.89 -1.61
C GLY A 138 -19.93 -6.77 -2.77
N ILE A 139 -20.10 -7.56 -3.83
CA ILE A 139 -19.29 -7.47 -5.06
C ILE A 139 -19.47 -6.10 -5.71
N LYS A 140 -20.71 -5.64 -5.89
CA LYS A 140 -20.97 -4.32 -6.51
C LYS A 140 -20.33 -3.18 -5.72
N GLU A 141 -20.41 -3.23 -4.39
CA GLU A 141 -19.79 -2.22 -3.51
C GLU A 141 -18.26 -2.32 -3.54
N SER A 142 -17.70 -3.53 -3.56
CA SER A 142 -16.28 -3.80 -3.77
C SER A 142 -15.78 -3.19 -5.08
N GLU A 143 -16.45 -3.48 -6.20
CA GLU A 143 -16.12 -2.94 -7.54
C GLU A 143 -16.14 -1.41 -7.54
N LYS A 144 -17.15 -0.82 -6.88
CA LYS A 144 -17.25 0.63 -6.73
C LYS A 144 -16.05 1.20 -5.96
N ARG A 145 -15.68 0.61 -4.82
CA ARG A 145 -14.54 1.05 -4.01
C ARG A 145 -13.22 0.92 -4.77
N LEU A 146 -13.04 -0.15 -5.52
CA LEU A 146 -11.85 -0.35 -6.35
C LEU A 146 -11.77 0.71 -7.45
N ALA A 147 -12.88 1.00 -8.13
CA ALA A 147 -12.93 2.05 -9.16
C ALA A 147 -12.65 3.44 -8.57
N GLU A 148 -13.19 3.76 -7.39
CA GLU A 148 -12.92 5.02 -6.68
C GLU A 148 -11.44 5.14 -6.27
N ALA A 149 -10.83 4.05 -5.80
CA ALA A 149 -9.42 4.01 -5.44
C ALA A 149 -8.51 4.21 -6.66
N ASN A 150 -8.79 3.52 -7.77
CA ASN A 150 -8.03 3.68 -9.01
C ASN A 150 -8.12 5.11 -9.55
N ALA A 151 -9.33 5.69 -9.58
CA ALA A 151 -9.53 7.08 -9.99
C ALA A 151 -8.87 8.09 -9.04
N ALA A 152 -8.70 7.76 -7.76
CA ALA A 152 -7.97 8.58 -6.81
C ALA A 152 -6.45 8.49 -7.05
N ALA A 153 -5.93 7.30 -7.35
CA ALA A 153 -4.53 7.07 -7.69
C ALA A 153 -4.15 7.82 -8.98
N GLU A 154 -4.93 7.67 -10.06
CA GLU A 154 -4.69 8.38 -11.33
C GLU A 154 -4.67 9.90 -11.16
N ARG A 155 -5.57 10.46 -10.33
CA ARG A 155 -5.58 11.90 -10.02
C ARG A 155 -4.36 12.33 -9.21
N ALA A 156 -3.88 11.49 -8.30
CA ALA A 156 -2.68 11.76 -7.53
C ALA A 156 -1.44 11.78 -8.44
N ASP A 157 -1.34 10.82 -9.36
CA ASP A 157 -0.26 10.75 -10.35
C ASP A 157 -0.28 11.93 -11.32
N ALA A 158 -1.45 12.31 -11.82
CA ALA A 158 -1.59 13.48 -12.70
C ALA A 158 -1.17 14.78 -11.99
N LYS A 159 -1.62 14.99 -10.75
CA LYS A 159 -1.24 16.17 -9.94
C LYS A 159 0.25 16.18 -9.60
N LYS A 160 0.86 15.00 -9.50
CA LYS A 160 2.30 14.85 -9.29
C LYS A 160 3.07 15.25 -10.56
N ALA A 161 2.67 14.73 -11.73
CA ALA A 161 3.28 15.10 -13.01
C ALA A 161 3.22 16.62 -13.24
N GLU A 162 2.08 17.27 -12.95
CA GLU A 162 1.94 18.73 -13.05
C GLU A 162 2.90 19.50 -12.12
N ARG A 163 3.17 18.97 -10.91
CA ARG A 163 4.14 19.57 -9.98
C ARG A 163 5.57 19.41 -10.48
N ASP A 164 5.92 18.23 -10.96
CA ASP A 164 7.26 17.92 -11.44
C ASP A 164 7.57 18.71 -12.74
N GLU A 165 6.56 19.01 -13.56
CA GLU A 165 6.67 19.86 -14.77
C GLU A 165 6.71 21.38 -14.48
N ASN A 166 6.42 21.83 -13.26
CA ASN A 166 6.38 23.25 -12.92
C ASN A 166 7.71 23.72 -12.26
N PRO A 167 8.68 24.25 -13.03
CA PRO A 167 10.00 24.63 -12.52
C PRO A 167 9.97 25.73 -11.45
N LEU A 168 8.89 26.54 -11.39
CA LEU A 168 8.72 27.58 -10.37
C LEU A 168 8.49 27.01 -8.96
N SER A 169 8.12 25.73 -8.84
CA SER A 169 7.94 25.08 -7.55
C SER A 169 9.26 24.59 -6.92
N GLN A 170 10.28 24.31 -7.74
CA GLN A 170 11.61 23.90 -7.29
C GLN A 170 12.48 25.07 -6.81
N HIS A 171 12.32 26.27 -7.37
CA HIS A 171 13.14 27.43 -7.00
C HIS A 171 12.72 28.17 -5.73
N ARG A 172 11.55 27.85 -5.14
CA ARG A 172 11.01 28.62 -4.00
C ARG A 172 11.79 28.46 -2.69
N TYR A 173 12.71 27.50 -2.61
CA TYR A 173 13.58 27.30 -1.43
C TYR A 173 14.99 27.90 -1.59
N VAL A 174 15.39 28.33 -2.79
CA VAL A 174 16.74 28.89 -3.02
C VAL A 174 16.80 30.37 -2.65
N ASP A 175 15.72 31.13 -2.84
CA ASP A 175 15.69 32.59 -2.59
C ASP A 175 15.73 33.01 -1.11
N LEU A 176 15.66 32.07 -0.15
CA LEU A 176 15.77 32.39 1.28
C LEU A 176 17.20 32.26 1.82
N ALA A 177 18.15 31.72 1.03
CA ALA A 177 19.55 31.60 1.43
C ALA A 177 20.41 32.83 1.07
N ASP A 178 19.95 33.69 0.16
CA ASP A 178 20.69 34.87 -0.34
C ASP A 178 20.37 36.19 0.40
N VAL A 179 19.73 36.13 1.58
CA VAL A 179 19.31 37.33 2.36
C VAL A 179 20.05 37.47 3.71
N ALA A 180 21.23 36.86 3.87
CA ALA A 180 22.05 37.03 5.08
C ALA A 180 23.50 37.40 4.77
#